data_AF-A0AAV0VYC9-F1
#
_entry.id   AF-A0AAV0VYC9-F1
#
_cell.length_a   1.000
_cell.length_b   1.000
_cell.length_c   1.000
_cell.angle_alpha   90.00
_cell.angle_beta   90.00
_cell.angle_gamma   90.00
#
_symmetry.space_group_name_H-M   'P 1'
#
loop_
_entity.id
_entity.type
_entity.pdbx_description
1 polymer ?
#
loop_
_entity_poly.entity_id
_entity_poly.type
_entity_poly.pdbx_seq_one_letter_code
_entity_poly.pdbx_strand_id
1 'polypeptide(L)' 'MNSSEKVELILIFGECNRNSRQAARLYADRYPNRYHPHHNYVFRLLRGLSENGQFPSNEIRQRQPRPNNFD' A
#
# COMPACT_ATOMS: atom_id res chain seq x y z
N MET A 1 -5.53 5.02 4.94
CA MET A 1 -4.14 5.49 4.80
C MET A 1 -4.12 6.72 3.91
N ASN A 2 -3.80 7.88 4.47
CA ASN A 2 -3.70 9.15 3.74
C ASN A 2 -2.38 9.25 2.94
N SER A 3 -2.20 10.30 2.15
CA SER A 3 -1.01 10.45 1.29
C SER A 3 0.29 10.57 2.08
N SER A 4 0.29 11.24 3.22
CA SER A 4 1.49 11.36 4.08
C SER A 4 1.90 10.00 4.65
N GLU A 5 0.94 9.23 5.15
CA GLU A 5 1.19 7.87 5.64
C GLU A 5 1.77 6.95 4.54
N LYS A 6 1.29 7.09 3.28
CA LYS A 6 1.83 6.36 2.12
C LYS A 6 3.28 6.72 1.82
N VAL A 7 3.65 8.01 1.92
CA VAL A 7 5.04 8.47 1.75
C VAL A 7 5.92 7.90 2.85
N GLU A 8 5.50 7.99 4.11
CA GLU A 8 6.21 7.42 5.27
C GLU A 8 6.54 5.94 5.06
N LEU A 9 5.58 5.15 4.58
CA LEU A 9 5.81 3.73 4.31
C LEU A 9 6.87 3.50 3.21
N ILE A 10 6.92 4.35 2.18
CA ILE A 10 7.94 4.26 1.12
C ILE A 10 9.32 4.65 1.64
N LEU A 11 9.41 5.68 2.48
CA LEU A 11 10.68 6.10 3.10
C LEU A 11 11.24 4.99 3.98
N ILE A 12 10.41 4.41 4.85
CA ILE A 12 10.78 3.25 5.69
C ILE A 12 11.21 2.05 4.82
N PHE A 13 10.54 1.84 3.69
CA PHE A 13 10.94 0.78 2.75
C PHE A 13 12.33 1.01 2.15
N GLY A 14 12.69 2.26 1.86
CA GLY A 14 14.05 2.66 1.49
C GLY A 14 15.06 2.38 2.59
N GLU A 15 14.75 2.79 3.84
CA GLU A 15 15.59 2.55 5.02
C GLU A 15 15.82 1.05 5.29
N CYS A 16 14.80 0.21 5.03
CA CYS A 16 14.86 -1.24 5.18
C CYS A 16 15.54 -1.94 3.99
N ASN A 17 16.33 -1.22 3.19
CA ASN A 17 17.00 -1.75 2.00
C ASN A 17 16.05 -2.52 1.06
N ARG A 18 14.85 -1.98 0.85
CA ARG A 18 13.76 -2.56 0.04
C ARG A 18 13.22 -3.90 0.57
N ASN A 19 13.38 -4.21 1.86
CA ASN A 19 12.72 -5.33 2.50
C ASN A 19 11.31 -4.94 2.98
N SER A 20 10.29 -5.40 2.26
CA SER A 20 8.89 -5.04 2.53
C SER A 20 8.36 -5.55 3.86
N ARG A 21 8.79 -6.73 4.32
CA ARG A 21 8.35 -7.30 5.61
C ARG A 21 8.95 -6.52 6.77
N GLN A 22 10.23 -6.20 6.68
CA GLN A 22 10.90 -5.37 7.68
C GLN A 22 10.30 -3.97 7.70
N ALA A 23 10.03 -3.38 6.53
CA ALA A 23 9.42 -2.07 6.43
C ALA A 23 8.02 -2.02 7.06
N ALA A 24 7.18 -3.04 6.83
CA ALA A 24 5.85 -3.10 7.43
C ALA A 24 5.90 -3.24 8.95
N ARG A 25 6.84 -4.03 9.48
CA ARG A 25 7.07 -4.15 10.93
C ARG A 25 7.53 -2.81 11.52
N LEU A 26 8.55 -2.20 10.92
CA LEU A 26 9.10 -0.93 11.39
C LEU A 26 8.07 0.22 11.30
N TYR A 27 7.21 0.21 10.28
CA TYR A 27 6.08 1.14 10.18
C TYR A 27 5.08 0.94 11.33
N ALA A 28 4.73 -0.31 11.66
CA ALA A 28 3.83 -0.62 12.77
C ALA A 28 4.44 -0.23 14.12
N ASP A 29 5.74 -0.46 14.32
CA ASP A 29 6.48 -0.11 15.53
C ASP A 29 6.55 1.41 15.73
N ARG A 30 6.81 2.18 14.66
CA ARG A 30 6.82 3.67 14.72
C ARG A 30 5.44 4.27 14.89
N TYR A 31 4.42 3.64 14.31
CA TYR A 31 3.06 4.17 14.24
C TYR A 31 2.01 3.17 14.72
N PRO A 32 2.00 2.82 16.02
CA PRO A 32 1.13 1.77 16.55
C PRO A 32 -0.36 2.10 16.44
N ASN A 33 -0.73 3.38 16.44
CA ASN A 33 -2.11 3.85 16.37
C ASN A 33 -2.62 4.07 14.93
N ARG A 34 -1.82 3.78 13.90
CA ARG A 34 -2.19 3.96 12.49
C ARG A 34 -2.63 2.63 11.87
N TYR A 35 -3.25 2.71 10.70
CA TYR A 35 -3.56 1.51 9.91
C TYR A 35 -2.27 0.82 9.46
N HIS A 36 -2.15 -0.49 9.68
CA HIS A 36 -0.99 -1.29 9.28
C HIS A 36 -1.28 -2.07 8.01
N PRO A 37 -0.78 -1.61 6.84
CA PRO A 37 -1.00 -2.34 5.60
C PRO A 37 -0.18 -3.62 5.54
N HIS A 38 -0.65 -4.58 4.76
CA HIS A 38 0.14 -5.77 4.41
C HIS A 38 1.44 -5.38 3.70
N HIS A 39 2.53 -6.13 3.91
CA HIS A 39 3.86 -5.81 3.38
C HIS A 39 3.90 -5.57 1.85
N ASN A 40 3.05 -6.26 1.09
CA ASN A 40 2.96 -6.05 -0.37
C ASN A 40 2.35 -4.71 -0.79
N TYR A 41 1.77 -3.94 0.13
CA TYR A 41 1.14 -2.67 -0.18
C TYR A 41 2.14 -1.64 -0.72
N VAL A 42 3.40 -1.65 -0.24
CA VAL A 42 4.43 -0.73 -0.75
C VAL A 42 4.68 -0.90 -2.24
N PHE A 43 4.64 -2.14 -2.76
CA PHE A 43 4.78 -2.38 -4.21
C PHE A 43 3.61 -1.80 -5.00
N ARG A 44 2.39 -1.82 -4.44
CA ARG A 44 1.22 -1.19 -5.09
C ARG A 44 1.38 0.33 -5.14
N LEU A 45 1.95 0.94 -4.10
CA LEU A 45 2.24 2.37 -4.08
C LEU A 45 3.29 2.74 -5.14
N LEU A 46 4.42 2.03 -5.14
CA LEU A 46 5.50 2.25 -6.11
C LEU A 46 5.05 2.05 -7.55
N ARG A 47 4.23 1.01 -7.80
CA ARG A 47 3.63 0.77 -9.11
C ARG A 47 2.74 1.93 -9.55
N GLY A 48 1.85 2.41 -8.68
CA GLY A 48 0.99 3.55 -9.01
C GLY A 48 1.78 4.82 -9.31
N LEU A 49 2.84 5.10 -8.54
CA LEU A 49 3.73 6.22 -8.81
C LEU A 49 4.47 6.07 -10.14
N SER A 50 4.96 4.87 -10.46
CA SER A 50 5.69 4.61 -11.69
C SER A 50 4.80 4.64 -12.94
N GLU A 51 3.56 4.14 -12.86
CA GLU A 51 2.66 4.04 -14.00
C GLU A 51 1.85 5.34 -14.21
N ASN A 52 1.40 5.98 -13.13
CA ASN A 52 0.42 7.07 -13.19
C ASN A 52 0.91 8.37 -12.56
N GLY A 53 2.12 8.41 -11.99
CA GLY A 53 2.64 9.58 -11.27
C GLY A 53 1.93 9.89 -9.95
N GLN A 54 1.06 9.00 -9.46
CA GLN A 54 0.25 9.24 -8.26
C GLN A 54 0.00 7.97 -7.45
N PHE A 55 -0.32 8.14 -6.16
CA PHE A 55 -0.69 7.01 -5.32
C PHE A 55 -1.99 6.37 -5.80
N PRO A 56 -2.12 5.02 -5.73
CA PRO A 56 -3.37 4.38 -6.03
C PRO A 56 -4.45 4.88 -5.06
N SER A 57 -5.60 5.24 -5.64
CA SER A 57 -6.81 5.59 -4.89
C SER A 57 -7.27 4.38 -4.08
N ASN A 58 -7.70 4.63 -2.84
CA ASN A 58 -8.27 3.60 -1.97
C ASN A 58 -9.71 3.25 -2.36
N GLU A 59 -10.14 3.57 -3.59
CA GLU A 59 -11.36 3.02 -4.15
C GLU A 59 -11.18 1.51 -4.20
N ILE A 60 -11.61 0.88 -3.11
CA ILE A 60 -12.12 -0.47 -3.08
C ILE A 60 -12.87 -0.59 -4.38
N ARG A 61 -12.32 -1.38 -5.31
CA ARG A 61 -13.02 -2.08 -6.38
C ARG A 61 -14.48 -1.69 -6.30
N GLN A 62 -14.92 -0.65 -7.02
CA GLN A 62 -16.35 -0.48 -7.23
C GLN A 62 -16.77 -1.85 -7.70
N ARG A 63 -17.55 -2.50 -6.84
CA ARG A 63 -17.85 -3.92 -6.89
C ARG A 63 -18.56 -4.10 -8.22
N GLN A 64 -17.83 -4.37 -9.31
CA GLN A 64 -18.44 -5.05 -10.42
C GLN A 64 -18.77 -6.42 -9.84
N PRO A 65 -20.07 -6.75 -9.70
CA PRO A 65 -20.44 -8.12 -9.44
C PRO A 65 -19.76 -8.92 -10.54
N ARG A 66 -19.08 -10.02 -10.17
CA ARG A 66 -18.70 -10.98 -11.21
C ARG A 66 -20.02 -11.36 -11.90
N PRO A 67 -20.18 -11.15 -13.23
CA PRO A 67 -21.37 -11.64 -13.89
C PRO A 67 -21.40 -13.14 -13.66
N ASN A 68 -22.45 -13.59 -12.97
CA ASN A 68 -22.63 -14.99 -12.63
C ASN A 68 -23.16 -15.67 -13.89
N ASN A 69 -22.26 -15.95 -14.84
CA ASN A 69 -22.61 -16.70 -16.04
C ASN A 69 -22.72 -18.18 -15.66
N PHE A 70 -23.90 -18.56 -15.17
CA PHE A 70 -24.36 -19.94 -15.20
C PHE A 70 -25.49 -20.00 -16.23
N ASP A 71 -25.14 -20.50 -17.43
CA ASP A 71 -26.04 -21.10 -18.41
C ASP A 71 -25.86 -22.62 -18.36
#